data_AF-A0A519FXR9-F1
#
_entry.id   AF-A0A519FXR9-F1
#
_cell.length_a   1.000
_cell.length_b   1.000
_cell.length_c   1.000
_cell.angle_alpha   90.00
_cell.angle_beta   90.00
_cell.angle_gamma   90.00
#
_symmetry.space_group_name_H-M   'P 1'
#
loop_
_entity.id
_entity.type
_entity.pdbx_description
1 polymer ?
#
loop_
_entity_poly.entity_id
_entity_poly.type
_entity_poly.pdbx_seq_one_letter_code
_entity_poly.pdbx_strand_id
1 'polypeptide(L)'
;MREVLALDAVTAGMPQVLVGDATLDAPVRWVHVSDSAGVARLLDGGELLLSTGSSWPAAPDELAAFVRALVAAGLSALFLELGAHYRYVPAVVVETARDEGLAVVALRREVKFVTVTEAVHRRIIADQSAALRARDDVRARFTALALRGSPADFIVHQLAQTLAAPVVLESLAHDVIVADVPPAREEELLTRWQVRSRLAHRDAAGEQGDGWLIVPVEARGIRWGYLVALPGPAHPAGRAGVLEQGAIALALGRLTAGDADEWARVGQRQLVDGEAGGFEAGGRAAEAR
;
A
#
# COMPACT_ATOMS: atom_id res chain seq x y z
N MET A 1 -5.53 13.80 -9.54
CA MET A 1 -6.41 13.84 -10.73
C MET A 1 -6.41 12.54 -11.54
N ARG A 2 -5.25 11.90 -11.76
CA ARG A 2 -5.09 10.73 -12.66
C ARG A 2 -6.06 9.59 -12.39
N GLU A 3 -6.32 9.28 -11.12
CA GLU A 3 -7.28 8.24 -10.74
C GLU A 3 -8.72 8.60 -11.14
N VAL A 4 -9.12 9.87 -11.02
CA VAL A 4 -10.46 10.34 -11.41
C VAL A 4 -10.68 10.16 -12.91
N LEU A 5 -9.67 10.47 -13.73
CA LEU A 5 -9.71 10.27 -15.19
C LEU A 5 -9.90 8.80 -15.60
N ALA A 6 -9.48 7.85 -14.75
CA ALA A 6 -9.60 6.43 -14.99
C ALA A 6 -10.95 5.83 -14.55
N LEU A 7 -11.81 6.59 -13.85
CA LEU A 7 -13.11 6.10 -13.40
C LEU A 7 -14.05 5.87 -14.60
N ASP A 8 -14.77 4.74 -14.61
CA ASP A 8 -15.72 4.39 -15.67
C ASP A 8 -16.76 5.49 -15.94
N ALA A 9 -17.22 6.17 -14.88
CA ALA A 9 -18.16 7.28 -14.97
C ALA A 9 -17.59 8.48 -15.77
N VAL A 10 -16.28 8.68 -15.71
CA VAL A 10 -15.57 9.75 -16.41
C VAL A 10 -15.16 9.30 -17.81
N THR A 11 -14.63 8.09 -17.97
CA THR A 11 -14.23 7.55 -19.28
C THR A 11 -15.41 7.41 -20.24
N ALA A 12 -16.61 7.16 -19.74
CA ALA A 12 -17.86 7.21 -20.51
C ALA A 12 -18.08 8.55 -21.23
N GLY A 13 -17.60 9.66 -20.65
CA GLY A 13 -17.63 11.00 -21.21
C GLY A 13 -16.57 11.28 -22.27
N MET A 14 -15.73 10.30 -22.59
CA MET A 14 -14.58 10.44 -23.50
C MET A 14 -13.70 11.65 -23.13
N PRO A 15 -13.05 11.62 -21.95
CA PRO A 15 -12.32 12.75 -21.43
C PRO A 15 -11.09 13.05 -22.30
N GLN A 16 -10.94 14.32 -22.66
CA GLN A 16 -9.76 14.84 -23.34
C GLN A 16 -9.07 15.84 -22.42
N VAL A 17 -7.86 15.51 -21.98
CA VAL A 17 -7.01 16.43 -21.22
C VAL A 17 -6.49 17.52 -22.16
N LEU A 18 -6.80 18.79 -21.86
CA LEU A 18 -6.35 19.96 -22.63
C LEU A 18 -5.20 20.69 -21.92
N VAL A 19 -5.21 20.66 -20.60
CA VAL A 19 -4.14 21.12 -19.72
C VAL A 19 -3.98 20.07 -18.63
N GLY A 20 -2.79 19.49 -18.46
CA GLY A 20 -2.64 18.35 -17.55
C GLY A 20 -1.25 17.72 -17.45
N ASP A 21 -0.18 18.51 -17.48
CA ASP A 21 1.17 17.97 -17.26
C ASP A 21 1.36 17.61 -15.77
N ALA A 22 2.15 18.39 -15.03
CA ALA A 22 2.31 18.22 -13.58
C ALA A 22 1.01 18.47 -12.79
N THR A 23 0.05 19.18 -13.39
CA THR A 23 -1.22 19.57 -12.73
C THR A 23 -2.17 18.39 -12.51
N LEU A 24 -1.98 17.26 -13.20
CA LEU A 24 -2.78 16.04 -12.95
C LEU A 24 -2.43 15.32 -11.63
N ASP A 25 -1.32 15.70 -11.01
CA ASP A 25 -0.92 15.16 -9.70
C ASP A 25 -1.59 15.90 -8.53
N ALA A 26 -2.35 16.97 -8.82
CA ALA A 26 -3.15 17.67 -7.83
C ALA A 26 -4.16 16.73 -7.13
N PRO A 27 -4.23 16.76 -5.79
CA PRO A 27 -5.21 15.97 -5.04
C PRO A 27 -6.62 16.48 -5.29
N VAL A 28 -7.59 15.56 -5.38
CA VAL A 28 -9.02 15.89 -5.48
C VAL A 28 -9.68 15.48 -4.19
N ARG A 29 -10.20 16.45 -3.44
CA ARG A 29 -10.85 16.20 -2.15
C ARG A 29 -12.37 16.12 -2.25
N TRP A 30 -12.96 16.66 -3.31
CA TRP A 30 -14.40 16.79 -3.50
C TRP A 30 -14.73 17.10 -4.97
N VAL A 31 -15.99 16.87 -5.38
CA VAL A 31 -16.50 17.30 -6.68
C VAL A 31 -17.63 18.29 -6.51
N HIS A 32 -17.54 19.44 -7.17
CA HIS A 32 -18.59 20.45 -7.22
C HIS A 32 -19.18 20.52 -8.62
N VAL A 33 -20.50 20.70 -8.72
CA VAL A 33 -21.20 20.86 -10.01
C VAL A 33 -21.81 22.25 -10.03
N SER A 34 -21.41 23.09 -11.00
CA SER A 34 -21.97 24.43 -11.13
C SER A 34 -21.63 25.08 -12.46
N ASP A 35 -22.57 25.84 -12.99
CA ASP A 35 -22.37 26.72 -14.14
C ASP A 35 -22.31 28.20 -13.74
N SER A 36 -22.38 28.52 -12.45
CA SER A 36 -22.39 29.90 -11.97
C SER A 36 -21.07 30.60 -12.24
N ALA A 37 -21.11 31.76 -12.90
CA ALA A 37 -19.97 32.66 -13.05
C ALA A 37 -19.35 33.10 -11.70
N GLY A 38 -20.11 32.99 -10.60
CA GLY A 38 -19.66 33.32 -9.25
C GLY A 38 -19.21 32.12 -8.40
N VAL A 39 -19.08 30.92 -8.98
CA VAL A 39 -18.80 29.68 -8.22
C VAL A 39 -17.50 29.72 -7.43
N ALA A 40 -16.49 30.48 -7.88
CA ALA A 40 -15.20 30.59 -7.19
C ALA A 40 -15.32 30.98 -5.71
N ARG A 41 -16.35 31.77 -5.34
CA ARG A 41 -16.61 32.20 -3.94
C ARG A 41 -17.20 31.10 -3.04
N LEU A 42 -17.57 29.97 -3.62
CA LEU A 42 -18.23 28.85 -2.95
C LEU A 42 -17.30 27.63 -2.83
N LEU A 43 -16.04 27.77 -3.25
CA LEU A 43 -15.03 26.72 -3.20
C LEU A 43 -14.11 26.95 -2.00
N ASP A 44 -13.71 25.86 -1.34
CA ASP A 44 -12.78 25.85 -0.21
C ASP A 44 -11.36 25.38 -0.64
N GLY A 45 -11.17 25.04 -1.91
CA GLY A 45 -9.92 24.58 -2.50
C GLY A 45 -9.76 23.06 -2.45
N GLY A 46 -9.15 22.50 -3.50
CA GLY A 46 -8.95 21.06 -3.70
C GLY A 46 -10.08 20.36 -4.46
N GLU A 47 -11.10 21.09 -4.90
CA GLU A 47 -12.25 20.55 -5.61
C GLU A 47 -11.97 20.33 -7.11
N LEU A 48 -12.68 19.38 -7.68
CA LEU A 48 -12.89 19.26 -9.12
C LEU A 48 -14.24 19.90 -9.46
N LEU A 49 -14.26 20.84 -10.39
CA LEU A 49 -15.49 21.47 -10.88
C LEU A 49 -15.98 20.78 -12.15
N LEU A 50 -17.20 20.27 -12.13
CA LEU A 50 -17.95 19.82 -13.30
C LEU A 50 -18.89 20.95 -13.75
N SER A 51 -18.85 21.27 -15.04
CA SER A 51 -19.66 22.35 -15.61
C SER A 51 -20.04 22.04 -17.06
N THR A 52 -21.17 22.56 -17.51
CA THR A 52 -21.53 22.66 -18.94
C THR A 52 -21.18 24.03 -19.52
N GLY A 53 -20.82 24.99 -18.65
CA GLY A 53 -20.46 26.36 -19.00
C GLY A 53 -21.65 27.25 -19.36
N SER A 54 -22.89 26.78 -19.16
CA SER A 54 -24.11 27.42 -19.68
C SER A 54 -24.35 28.86 -19.20
N SER A 55 -23.86 29.21 -18.02
CA SER A 55 -24.02 30.53 -17.38
C SER A 55 -22.68 31.24 -17.17
N TRP A 56 -21.64 30.86 -17.91
CA TRP A 56 -20.36 31.55 -17.88
C TRP A 56 -20.43 32.91 -18.59
N PRO A 57 -19.53 33.85 -18.26
CA PRO A 57 -19.37 35.06 -19.05
C PRO A 57 -19.11 34.74 -20.52
N ALA A 58 -19.42 35.66 -21.43
CA ALA A 58 -19.19 35.49 -22.87
C ALA A 58 -17.96 36.26 -23.38
N ALA A 59 -17.60 37.37 -22.73
CA ALA A 59 -16.46 38.18 -23.13
C ALA A 59 -15.13 37.49 -22.76
N PRO A 60 -14.14 37.41 -23.67
CA PRO A 60 -12.88 36.70 -23.40
C PRO A 60 -12.17 37.14 -22.12
N ASP A 61 -12.09 38.45 -21.85
CA ASP A 61 -11.44 38.99 -20.66
C ASP A 61 -12.15 38.56 -19.36
N GLU A 62 -13.48 38.45 -19.40
CA GLU A 62 -14.29 37.98 -18.28
C GLU A 62 -14.16 36.47 -18.07
N LEU A 63 -14.07 35.65 -19.13
CA LEU A 63 -13.73 34.22 -18.99
C LEU A 63 -12.34 34.03 -18.40
N ALA A 64 -11.35 34.81 -18.84
CA ALA A 64 -10.00 34.74 -18.30
C ALA A 64 -9.99 35.10 -16.81
N ALA A 65 -10.73 36.16 -16.42
CA ALA A 65 -10.90 36.53 -15.02
C ALA A 65 -11.61 35.45 -14.20
N PHE A 66 -12.63 34.80 -14.78
CA PHE A 66 -13.32 33.66 -14.16
C PHE A 66 -12.37 32.49 -13.89
N VAL A 67 -11.54 32.09 -14.86
CA VAL A 67 -10.55 31.02 -14.69
C VAL A 67 -9.55 31.38 -13.60
N ARG A 68 -9.00 32.60 -13.61
CA ARG A 68 -8.10 33.07 -12.55
C ARG A 68 -8.76 33.04 -11.17
N ALA A 69 -10.05 33.37 -11.06
CA ALA A 69 -10.78 33.28 -9.80
C ALA A 69 -10.91 31.83 -9.31
N LEU A 70 -11.13 30.86 -10.20
CA LEU A 70 -11.14 29.44 -9.84
C LEU A 70 -9.78 28.98 -9.31
N VAL A 71 -8.69 29.40 -9.96
CA VAL A 71 -7.32 29.09 -9.52
C VAL A 71 -7.03 29.73 -8.16
N ALA A 72 -7.40 31.00 -7.97
CA ALA A 72 -7.22 31.70 -6.71
C ALA A 72 -8.01 31.04 -5.55
N ALA A 73 -9.15 30.40 -5.86
CA ALA A 73 -9.91 29.60 -4.91
C ALA A 73 -9.32 28.20 -4.65
N GLY A 74 -8.23 27.83 -5.31
CA GLY A 74 -7.54 26.56 -5.12
C GLY A 74 -8.17 25.37 -5.86
N LEU A 75 -8.89 25.61 -6.95
CA LEU A 75 -9.51 24.55 -7.74
C LEU A 75 -8.45 23.56 -8.28
N SER A 76 -8.66 22.25 -8.11
CA SER A 76 -7.74 21.21 -8.59
C SER A 76 -7.90 20.91 -10.08
N ALA A 77 -9.13 20.93 -10.60
CA ALA A 77 -9.40 20.81 -12.03
C ALA A 77 -10.77 21.32 -12.43
N LEU A 78 -10.88 21.66 -13.72
CA LEU A 78 -12.11 21.98 -14.41
C LEU A 78 -12.42 20.91 -15.46
N PHE A 79 -13.58 20.28 -15.33
CA PHE A 79 -14.13 19.34 -16.30
C PHE A 79 -15.32 20.02 -16.97
N LEU A 80 -15.17 20.33 -18.26
CA LEU A 80 -16.20 20.99 -19.06
C LEU A 80 -16.85 19.98 -20.01
N GLU A 81 -18.14 19.76 -19.84
CA GLU A 81 -18.94 18.97 -20.77
C GLU A 81 -19.23 19.76 -22.06
N LEU A 82 -18.91 19.15 -23.20
CA LEU A 82 -19.17 19.70 -24.52
C LEU A 82 -20.46 19.15 -25.11
N GLY A 83 -21.17 19.97 -25.86
CA GLY A 83 -22.38 19.59 -26.60
C GLY A 83 -23.50 20.60 -26.43
N ALA A 84 -23.99 20.76 -25.19
CA ALA A 84 -25.18 21.57 -24.91
C ALA A 84 -24.94 23.08 -25.10
N HIS A 85 -23.83 23.60 -24.58
CA HIS A 85 -23.50 25.02 -24.67
C HIS A 85 -22.23 25.28 -25.50
N TYR A 86 -21.12 24.62 -25.14
CA TYR A 86 -19.87 24.71 -25.89
C TYR A 86 -19.67 23.51 -26.82
N ARG A 87 -19.38 23.77 -28.09
CA ARG A 87 -18.92 22.74 -29.03
C ARG A 87 -17.43 22.40 -28.84
N TYR A 88 -16.65 23.39 -28.44
CA TYR A 88 -15.23 23.30 -28.12
C TYR A 88 -14.96 24.15 -26.88
N VAL A 89 -13.97 23.78 -26.08
CA VAL A 89 -13.53 24.62 -24.96
C VAL A 89 -12.97 25.94 -25.52
N PRO A 90 -13.41 27.12 -25.04
CA PRO A 90 -12.89 28.40 -25.50
C PRO A 90 -11.37 28.47 -25.34
N ALA A 91 -10.66 28.97 -26.36
CA ALA A 91 -9.19 29.05 -26.36
C ALA A 91 -8.66 29.82 -25.14
N VAL A 92 -9.32 30.94 -24.79
CA VAL A 92 -8.98 31.76 -23.62
C VAL A 92 -9.00 30.98 -22.31
N VAL A 93 -9.88 29.99 -22.16
CA VAL A 93 -9.94 29.14 -20.96
C VAL A 93 -8.71 28.22 -20.90
N VAL A 94 -8.35 27.62 -22.03
CA VAL A 94 -7.19 26.71 -22.13
C VAL A 94 -5.88 27.46 -21.94
N GLU A 95 -5.74 28.64 -22.55
CA GLU A 95 -4.55 29.50 -22.44
C GLU A 95 -4.38 29.98 -21.00
N THR A 96 -5.42 30.60 -20.42
CA THR A 96 -5.36 31.08 -19.03
C THR A 96 -5.11 29.94 -18.05
N ALA A 97 -5.77 28.79 -18.22
CA ALA A 97 -5.54 27.65 -17.34
C ALA A 97 -4.12 27.07 -17.46
N ARG A 98 -3.51 27.11 -18.64
CA ARG A 98 -2.11 26.69 -18.82
C ARG A 98 -1.15 27.61 -18.10
N ASP A 99 -1.35 28.92 -18.24
CA ASP A 99 -0.49 29.93 -17.59
C ASP A 99 -0.59 29.89 -16.06
N GLU A 100 -1.79 29.61 -15.55
CA GLU A 100 -2.09 29.58 -14.12
C GLU A 100 -1.95 28.18 -13.48
N GLY A 101 -1.63 27.15 -14.27
CA GLY A 101 -1.44 25.78 -13.78
C GLY A 101 -2.72 25.04 -13.34
N LEU A 102 -3.86 25.32 -13.98
CA LEU A 102 -5.12 24.61 -13.74
C LEU A 102 -5.29 23.45 -14.73
N ALA A 103 -5.56 22.24 -14.23
CA ALA A 103 -5.91 21.11 -15.09
C ALA A 103 -7.29 21.33 -15.72
N VAL A 104 -7.38 21.15 -17.05
CA VAL A 104 -8.62 21.30 -17.82
C VAL A 104 -8.86 20.07 -18.65
N VAL A 105 -10.07 19.53 -18.52
CA VAL A 105 -10.52 18.33 -19.23
C VAL A 105 -11.83 18.62 -19.93
N ALA A 106 -11.91 18.28 -21.20
CA ALA A 106 -13.16 18.32 -21.96
C ALA A 106 -13.83 16.93 -21.94
N LEU A 107 -15.11 16.88 -21.63
CA LEU A 107 -15.93 15.67 -21.78
C LEU A 107 -16.68 15.79 -23.11
N ARG A 108 -16.37 14.92 -24.07
CA ARG A 108 -16.92 14.97 -25.44
C ARG A 108 -18.26 14.27 -25.60
N ARG A 109 -18.70 13.56 -24.56
CA ARG A 109 -20.03 12.96 -24.47
C ARG A 109 -20.69 13.39 -23.17
N GLU A 110 -22.00 13.53 -23.25
CA GLU A 110 -22.85 13.79 -22.08
C GLU A 110 -22.64 12.69 -21.04
N VAL A 111 -22.40 13.10 -19.80
CA VAL A 111 -22.32 12.21 -18.65
C VAL A 111 -23.26 12.70 -17.56
N LYS A 112 -23.83 11.74 -16.83
CA LYS A 112 -24.56 12.08 -15.61
C LYS A 112 -23.55 12.56 -14.57
N PHE A 113 -23.49 13.86 -14.32
CA PHE A 113 -22.62 14.43 -13.28
C PHE A 113 -22.88 13.79 -11.91
N VAL A 114 -24.10 13.35 -11.60
CA VAL A 114 -24.39 12.57 -10.39
C VAL A 114 -23.61 11.25 -10.31
N THR A 115 -23.44 10.54 -11.43
CA THR A 115 -22.67 9.29 -11.47
C THR A 115 -21.18 9.57 -11.30
N VAL A 116 -20.68 10.69 -11.85
CA VAL A 116 -19.30 11.12 -11.66
C VAL A 116 -19.05 11.53 -10.21
N THR A 117 -19.90 12.37 -9.62
CA THR A 117 -19.77 12.83 -8.23
C THR A 117 -19.83 11.65 -7.25
N GLU A 118 -20.78 10.72 -7.42
CA GLU A 118 -20.86 9.50 -6.61
C GLU A 118 -19.61 8.64 -6.71
N ALA A 119 -19.08 8.41 -7.92
CA ALA A 119 -17.90 7.60 -8.13
C ALA A 119 -16.65 8.21 -7.47
N VAL A 120 -16.46 9.52 -7.64
CA VAL A 120 -15.32 10.24 -7.04
C VAL A 120 -15.44 10.31 -5.52
N HIS A 121 -16.62 10.65 -4.97
CA HIS A 121 -16.83 10.67 -3.52
C HIS A 121 -16.63 9.29 -2.90
N ARG A 122 -17.13 8.23 -3.53
CA ARG A 122 -16.91 6.84 -3.07
C ARG A 122 -15.41 6.51 -3.01
N ARG A 123 -14.64 6.94 -4.00
CA ARG A 123 -13.18 6.75 -4.04
C ARG A 123 -12.50 7.50 -2.89
N ILE A 124 -12.80 8.78 -2.71
CA ILE A 124 -12.25 9.62 -1.63
C ILE A 124 -12.52 8.98 -0.26
N ILE A 125 -13.76 8.51 -0.02
CA ILE A 125 -14.13 7.84 1.23
C ILE A 125 -13.40 6.50 1.40
N ALA A 126 -13.27 5.72 0.32
CA ALA A 126 -12.58 4.44 0.35
C ALA A 126 -11.10 4.60 0.74
N ASP A 127 -10.42 5.63 0.23
CA ASP A 127 -9.01 5.90 0.50
C ASP A 127 -8.77 6.30 1.95
N GLN A 128 -9.65 7.10 2.55
CA GLN A 128 -9.56 7.48 3.97
C GLN A 128 -9.69 6.29 4.94
N SER A 129 -10.24 5.17 4.46
CA SER A 129 -10.60 4.02 5.29
C SER A 129 -9.76 2.77 4.99
N ALA A 130 -8.92 2.79 3.97
CA ALA A 130 -8.12 1.63 3.55
C ALA A 130 -7.06 1.22 4.59
N ALA A 131 -6.34 2.18 5.19
CA ALA A 131 -5.31 1.88 6.18
C ALA A 131 -5.89 1.28 7.48
N LEU A 132 -7.02 1.82 7.96
CA LEU A 132 -7.71 1.29 9.14
C LEU A 132 -8.26 -0.11 8.87
N ARG A 133 -8.92 -0.33 7.73
CA ARG A 133 -9.38 -1.66 7.33
C ARG A 133 -8.22 -2.66 7.22
N ALA A 134 -7.11 -2.26 6.60
CA ALA A 134 -5.94 -3.12 6.49
C ALA A 134 -5.39 -3.52 7.87
N ARG A 135 -5.38 -2.62 8.85
CA ARG A 135 -5.00 -2.96 10.24
C ARG A 135 -5.97 -3.94 10.89
N ASP A 136 -7.27 -3.72 10.72
CA ASP A 136 -8.30 -4.60 11.24
C ASP A 136 -8.25 -6.00 10.61
N ASP A 137 -8.07 -6.09 9.29
CA ASP A 137 -7.96 -7.35 8.54
C ASP A 137 -6.73 -8.15 8.99
N VAL A 138 -5.58 -7.49 9.14
CA VAL A 138 -4.34 -8.12 9.64
C VAL A 138 -4.54 -8.66 11.05
N ARG A 139 -5.06 -7.83 11.97
CA ARG A 139 -5.35 -8.24 13.35
C ARG A 139 -6.31 -9.44 13.38
N ALA A 140 -7.41 -9.38 12.64
CA ALA A 140 -8.41 -10.45 12.60
C ALA A 140 -7.80 -11.76 12.07
N ARG A 141 -6.99 -11.70 11.00
CA ARG A 141 -6.30 -12.85 10.43
C ARG A 141 -5.38 -13.52 11.44
N PHE A 142 -4.45 -12.79 12.04
CA PHE A 142 -3.48 -13.39 12.98
C PHE A 142 -4.13 -13.82 14.30
N THR A 143 -5.16 -13.10 14.77
CA THR A 143 -5.99 -13.58 15.89
C THR A 143 -6.63 -14.93 15.57
N ALA A 144 -7.18 -15.10 14.37
CA ALA A 144 -7.80 -16.36 13.97
C ALA A 144 -6.77 -17.52 13.88
N LEU A 145 -5.55 -17.26 13.39
CA LEU A 145 -4.47 -18.24 13.39
C LEU A 145 -4.09 -18.67 14.81
N ALA A 146 -3.97 -17.71 15.72
CA ALA A 146 -3.63 -17.95 17.11
C ALA A 146 -4.71 -18.79 17.82
N LEU A 147 -5.99 -18.44 17.65
CA LEU A 147 -7.12 -19.16 18.23
C LEU A 147 -7.28 -20.59 17.67
N ARG A 148 -6.82 -20.84 16.43
CA ARG A 148 -6.79 -22.19 15.84
C ARG A 148 -5.59 -23.02 16.29
N GLY A 149 -4.65 -22.45 17.04
CA GLY A 149 -3.39 -23.11 17.37
C GLY A 149 -2.54 -23.41 16.15
N SER A 150 -2.53 -22.51 15.15
CA SER A 150 -1.71 -22.69 13.95
C SER A 150 -0.22 -22.81 14.29
N PRO A 151 0.52 -23.69 13.62
CA PRO A 151 1.93 -23.89 13.90
C PRO A 151 2.76 -22.67 13.47
N ALA A 152 3.95 -22.55 14.06
CA ALA A 152 4.78 -21.36 13.92
C ALA A 152 5.26 -21.12 12.49
N ASP A 153 5.59 -22.18 11.77
CA ASP A 153 5.97 -22.16 10.36
C ASP A 153 4.87 -21.57 9.47
N PHE A 154 3.62 -21.98 9.69
CA PHE A 154 2.48 -21.43 8.96
C PHE A 154 2.25 -19.95 9.26
N ILE A 155 2.41 -19.52 10.52
CA ILE A 155 2.27 -18.11 10.89
C ILE A 155 3.38 -17.26 10.23
N VAL A 156 4.62 -17.75 10.23
CA VAL A 156 5.77 -17.08 9.57
C VAL A 156 5.54 -16.99 8.06
N HIS A 157 5.05 -18.06 7.43
CA HIS A 157 4.66 -18.04 6.02
C HIS A 157 3.60 -16.97 5.73
N GLN A 158 2.53 -16.92 6.53
CA GLN A 158 1.47 -15.91 6.37
C GLN A 158 1.98 -14.48 6.56
N LEU A 159 2.94 -14.26 7.47
CA LEU A 159 3.62 -12.96 7.63
C LEU A 159 4.40 -12.58 6.37
N ALA A 160 5.21 -13.48 5.84
CA ALA A 160 6.02 -13.21 4.65
C ALA A 160 5.14 -12.88 3.43
N GLN A 161 4.04 -13.60 3.24
CA GLN A 161 3.06 -13.32 2.18
C GLN A 161 2.37 -11.96 2.39
N THR A 162 1.98 -11.63 3.63
CA THR A 162 1.30 -10.36 3.93
C THR A 162 2.24 -9.15 3.77
N LEU A 163 3.51 -9.30 4.13
CA LEU A 163 4.53 -8.25 4.04
C LEU A 163 5.21 -8.16 2.67
N ALA A 164 4.99 -9.15 1.80
CA ALA A 164 5.73 -9.38 0.56
C ALA A 164 7.25 -9.24 0.78
N ALA A 165 7.74 -9.81 1.88
CA ALA A 165 9.11 -9.70 2.34
C ALA A 165 9.50 -10.95 3.12
N PRO A 166 10.80 -11.32 3.14
CA PRO A 166 11.23 -12.48 3.90
C PRO A 166 11.07 -12.25 5.41
N VAL A 167 10.64 -13.29 6.14
CA VAL A 167 10.38 -13.25 7.58
C VAL A 167 11.05 -14.43 8.26
N VAL A 168 11.73 -14.16 9.37
CA VAL A 168 12.45 -15.15 10.17
C VAL A 168 11.97 -15.10 11.60
N LEU A 169 11.65 -16.25 12.17
CA LEU A 169 11.48 -16.46 13.59
C LEU A 169 12.79 -17.01 14.16
N GLU A 170 13.36 -16.31 15.13
CA GLU A 170 14.61 -16.71 15.78
C GLU A 170 14.47 -16.88 17.30
N SER A 171 15.36 -17.69 17.87
CA SER A 171 15.48 -17.92 19.32
C SER A 171 16.09 -16.72 20.04
N LEU A 172 16.09 -16.73 21.38
CA LEU A 172 16.85 -15.76 22.19
C LEU A 172 18.37 -15.81 21.92
N ALA A 173 18.89 -16.93 21.40
CA ALA A 173 20.28 -17.07 21.00
C ALA A 173 20.53 -16.61 19.54
N HIS A 174 19.50 -16.10 18.87
CA HIS A 174 19.48 -15.74 17.44
C HIS A 174 19.67 -16.93 16.51
N ASP A 175 19.29 -18.13 16.93
CA ASP A 175 19.19 -19.29 16.05
C ASP A 175 17.91 -19.19 15.22
N VAL A 176 18.00 -19.48 13.92
CA VAL A 176 16.81 -19.57 13.06
C VAL A 176 15.96 -20.76 13.51
N ILE A 177 14.70 -20.49 13.87
CA ILE A 177 13.72 -21.53 14.22
C ILE A 177 12.86 -21.85 13.01
N VAL A 178 12.37 -20.81 12.34
CA VAL A 178 11.62 -20.90 11.08
C VAL A 178 12.01 -19.70 10.22
N ALA A 179 12.21 -19.91 8.92
CA ALA A 179 12.37 -18.84 7.96
C ALA A 179 11.42 -19.07 6.77
N ASP A 180 10.74 -18.01 6.34
CA ASP A 180 10.11 -17.93 5.03
C ASP A 180 10.91 -16.94 4.19
N VAL A 181 11.74 -17.49 3.31
CA VAL A 181 12.67 -16.76 2.46
C VAL A 181 12.58 -17.33 1.03
N PRO A 182 12.83 -16.52 -0.02
CA PRO A 182 12.90 -17.05 -1.38
C PRO A 182 14.02 -18.11 -1.49
N PRO A 183 13.75 -19.32 -2.01
CA PRO A 183 14.75 -20.40 -2.07
C PRO A 183 16.05 -19.99 -2.77
N ALA A 184 15.95 -19.16 -3.81
CA ALA A 184 17.10 -18.67 -4.57
C ALA A 184 18.02 -17.73 -3.77
N ARG A 185 17.57 -17.20 -2.63
CA ARG A 185 18.32 -16.28 -1.77
C ARG A 185 18.52 -16.80 -0.35
N GLU A 186 18.11 -18.03 -0.07
CA GLU A 186 18.15 -18.60 1.28
C GLU A 186 19.57 -18.62 1.84
N GLU A 187 20.52 -19.15 1.08
CA GLU A 187 21.93 -19.19 1.48
C GLU A 187 22.49 -17.77 1.73
N GLU A 188 22.25 -16.84 0.80
CA GLU A 188 22.66 -15.44 0.91
C GLU A 188 22.08 -14.77 2.19
N LEU A 189 20.80 -14.99 2.45
CA LEU A 189 20.07 -14.34 3.53
C LEU A 189 20.37 -14.94 4.90
N LEU A 190 20.55 -16.25 4.99
CA LEU A 190 20.74 -16.96 6.26
C LEU A 190 22.23 -17.18 6.60
N THR A 191 23.14 -16.97 5.65
CA THR A 191 24.59 -17.03 5.93
C THR A 191 24.96 -16.05 7.04
N ARG A 192 25.64 -16.58 8.07
CA ARG A 192 26.07 -15.83 9.27
C ARG A 192 24.91 -15.09 9.96
N TRP A 193 23.70 -15.65 9.92
CA TRP A 193 22.49 -15.05 10.48
C TRP A 193 22.67 -14.53 11.90
N GLN A 194 23.15 -15.37 12.84
CA GLN A 194 23.33 -15.00 14.25
C GLN A 194 24.14 -13.71 14.44
N VAL A 195 25.22 -13.53 13.67
CA VAL A 195 26.09 -12.35 13.77
C VAL A 195 25.36 -11.11 13.27
N ARG A 196 24.69 -11.22 12.11
CA ARG A 196 23.95 -10.12 11.48
C ARG A 196 22.74 -9.71 12.32
N SER A 197 21.99 -10.69 12.82
CA SER A 197 20.85 -10.47 13.71
C SER A 197 21.27 -9.73 14.98
N ARG A 198 22.33 -10.17 15.68
CA ARG A 198 22.84 -9.48 16.89
C ARG A 198 23.24 -8.02 16.63
N LEU A 199 23.79 -7.72 15.45
CA LEU A 199 24.10 -6.33 15.05
C LEU A 199 22.81 -5.54 14.83
N ALA A 200 21.86 -6.08 14.06
CA ALA A 200 20.58 -5.44 13.82
C ALA A 200 19.78 -5.16 15.10
N HIS A 201 19.83 -6.05 16.10
CA HIS A 201 19.22 -5.82 17.42
C HIS A 201 19.85 -4.65 18.19
N ARG A 202 21.15 -4.41 18.03
CA ARG A 202 21.83 -3.25 18.63
C ARG A 202 21.48 -1.97 17.88
N ASP A 203 21.43 -2.05 16.56
CA ASP A 203 21.15 -0.90 15.69
C ASP A 203 19.68 -0.50 15.72
N ALA A 204 18.74 -1.41 16.01
CA ALA A 204 17.33 -1.09 16.20
C ALA A 204 17.05 -0.14 17.39
N ALA A 205 18.01 0.04 18.30
CA ALA A 205 17.96 1.08 19.34
C ALA A 205 18.43 2.47 18.85
N GLY A 206 18.92 2.56 17.60
CA GLY A 206 19.29 3.79 16.89
C GLY A 206 18.44 3.99 15.63
N GLU A 207 18.25 5.24 15.21
CA GLU A 207 17.26 5.62 14.17
C GLU A 207 17.63 5.24 12.72
N GLN A 208 18.71 4.49 12.47
CA GLN A 208 19.09 4.07 11.11
C GLN A 208 19.66 2.64 11.10
N GLY A 209 18.79 1.64 11.17
CA GLY A 209 19.12 0.25 10.86
C GLY A 209 18.87 -0.10 9.39
N ASP A 210 19.46 -1.21 8.93
CA ASP A 210 19.43 -1.84 7.59
C ASP A 210 18.02 -2.18 7.02
N GLY A 211 16.96 -1.55 7.53
CA GLY A 211 15.56 -1.80 7.17
C GLY A 211 14.96 -3.06 7.77
N TRP A 212 15.67 -3.71 8.71
CA TRP A 212 15.17 -4.87 9.45
C TRP A 212 14.15 -4.41 10.49
N LEU A 213 12.99 -5.08 10.51
CA LEU A 213 11.99 -4.88 11.56
C LEU A 213 12.07 -6.07 12.49
N ILE A 214 12.28 -5.79 13.78
CA ILE A 214 12.46 -6.81 14.80
C ILE A 214 11.40 -6.61 15.87
N VAL A 215 10.62 -7.64 16.15
CA VAL A 215 9.57 -7.61 17.18
C VAL A 215 9.75 -8.80 18.12
N PRO A 216 9.74 -8.60 19.45
CA PRO A 216 9.83 -9.70 20.40
C PRO A 216 8.58 -10.57 20.37
N VAL A 217 8.78 -11.88 20.43
CA VAL A 217 7.71 -12.85 20.69
C VAL A 217 7.66 -13.10 22.20
N GLU A 218 6.78 -12.38 22.88
CA GLU A 218 6.68 -12.39 24.34
C GLU A 218 5.24 -12.30 24.83
N ALA A 219 4.97 -12.94 25.97
CA ALA A 219 3.72 -12.76 26.71
C ALA A 219 3.94 -13.01 28.20
N ARG A 220 3.18 -12.30 29.04
CA ARG A 220 3.28 -12.39 30.52
C ARG A 220 4.71 -12.22 31.05
N GLY A 221 5.50 -11.33 30.42
CA GLY A 221 6.89 -11.05 30.78
C GLY A 221 7.90 -12.14 30.39
N ILE A 222 7.46 -13.22 29.72
CA ILE A 222 8.34 -14.25 29.19
C ILE A 222 8.55 -13.98 27.70
N ARG A 223 9.81 -13.92 27.29
CA ARG A 223 10.22 -13.80 25.87
C ARG A 223 10.75 -15.13 25.39
N TRP A 224 10.25 -15.60 24.25
CA TRP A 224 10.70 -16.86 23.63
C TRP A 224 11.65 -16.66 22.45
N GLY A 225 11.61 -15.49 21.82
CA GLY A 225 12.41 -15.21 20.64
C GLY A 225 12.00 -13.91 19.98
N TYR A 226 12.31 -13.78 18.69
CA TYR A 226 12.02 -12.59 17.90
C TYR A 226 11.51 -12.96 16.52
N LEU A 227 10.57 -12.17 16.01
CA LEU A 227 10.24 -12.12 14.61
C LEU A 227 11.06 -11.01 13.94
N VAL A 228 11.67 -11.34 12.82
CA VAL A 228 12.51 -10.45 12.03
C VAL A 228 11.96 -10.41 10.60
N ALA A 229 11.50 -9.24 10.15
CA ALA A 229 11.16 -9.02 8.75
C ALA A 229 12.28 -8.24 8.07
N LEU A 230 12.79 -8.80 6.97
CA LEU A 230 13.78 -8.15 6.11
C LEU A 230 13.15 -7.00 5.30
N PRO A 231 13.95 -6.11 4.67
CA PRO A 231 13.43 -5.00 3.88
C PRO A 231 12.43 -5.43 2.80
N GLY A 232 11.42 -4.60 2.54
CA GLY A 232 10.39 -4.88 1.54
C GLY A 232 9.43 -3.70 1.36
N PRO A 233 8.40 -3.85 0.51
CA PRO A 233 7.49 -2.76 0.17
C PRO A 233 6.69 -2.27 1.39
N ALA A 234 6.23 -1.02 1.33
CA ALA A 234 5.33 -0.48 2.34
C ALA A 234 3.99 -1.25 2.35
N HIS A 235 3.41 -1.43 3.53
CA HIS A 235 2.11 -2.08 3.70
C HIS A 235 1.10 -1.06 4.27
N PRO A 236 -0.16 -0.98 3.80
CA PRO A 236 -1.15 -0.01 4.27
C PRO A 236 -1.42 -0.04 5.79
N ALA A 237 -1.30 -1.22 6.41
CA ALA A 237 -1.42 -1.37 7.87
C ALA A 237 -0.18 -0.88 8.65
N GLY A 238 0.93 -0.60 7.97
CA GLY A 238 2.27 -0.43 8.53
C GLY A 238 2.97 -1.77 8.76
N ARG A 239 4.21 -1.92 8.27
CA ARG A 239 4.94 -3.21 8.32
C ARG A 239 5.18 -3.70 9.75
N ALA A 240 5.58 -2.80 10.66
CA ALA A 240 5.80 -3.13 12.07
C ALA A 240 4.53 -3.67 12.74
N GLY A 241 3.38 -3.01 12.52
CA GLY A 241 2.09 -3.46 13.05
C GLY A 241 1.68 -4.85 12.54
N VAL A 242 1.98 -5.19 11.28
CA VAL A 242 1.75 -6.56 10.77
C VAL A 242 2.61 -7.58 11.51
N LEU A 243 3.91 -7.28 11.68
CA LEU A 243 4.85 -8.16 12.37
C LEU A 243 4.47 -8.37 13.84
N GLU A 244 4.01 -7.30 14.52
CA GLU A 244 3.47 -7.35 15.89
C GLU A 244 2.26 -8.28 16.03
N GLN A 245 1.31 -8.25 15.10
CA GLN A 245 0.17 -9.17 15.15
C GLN A 245 0.61 -10.64 15.02
N GLY A 246 1.61 -10.92 14.19
CA GLY A 246 2.23 -12.24 14.10
C GLY A 246 2.93 -12.66 15.39
N ALA A 247 3.66 -11.74 16.03
CA ALA A 247 4.34 -12.00 17.29
C ALA A 247 3.35 -12.33 18.41
N ILE A 248 2.24 -11.59 18.48
CA ILE A 248 1.13 -11.87 19.42
C ILE A 248 0.52 -13.24 19.16
N ALA A 249 0.32 -13.61 17.88
CA ALA A 249 -0.24 -14.92 17.53
C ALA A 249 0.67 -16.07 17.96
N LEU A 250 1.98 -15.95 17.72
CA LEU A 250 2.98 -16.93 18.17
C LEU A 250 3.05 -17.00 19.70
N ALA A 251 3.06 -15.86 20.38
CA ALA A 251 3.10 -15.79 21.83
C ALA A 251 1.86 -16.42 22.47
N LEU A 252 0.67 -16.21 21.89
CA LEU A 252 -0.56 -16.88 22.35
C LEU A 252 -0.50 -18.39 22.13
N GLY A 253 0.01 -18.85 20.98
CA GLY A 253 0.24 -20.27 20.71
C GLY A 253 1.16 -20.91 21.76
N ARG A 254 2.23 -20.21 22.17
CA ARG A 254 3.14 -20.66 23.25
C ARG A 254 2.48 -20.71 24.63
N LEU A 255 1.56 -19.81 24.93
CA LEU A 255 0.80 -19.88 26.19
C LEU A 255 -0.15 -21.07 26.24
N THR A 256 -0.69 -21.49 25.09
CA THR A 256 -1.61 -22.63 25.00
C THR A 256 -0.89 -23.97 24.92
N ALA A 257 0.28 -24.00 24.29
CA ALA A 257 1.17 -25.16 24.27
C ALA A 257 1.96 -25.19 25.59
N GLY A 258 1.36 -25.74 26.65
CA GLY A 258 1.99 -25.80 27.97
C GLY A 258 3.42 -26.35 27.92
N ASP A 259 4.36 -25.60 28.51
CA ASP A 259 5.78 -25.83 28.89
C ASP A 259 6.65 -26.88 28.18
N ALA A 260 6.30 -27.33 26.97
CA ALA A 260 7.11 -28.28 26.23
C ALA A 260 8.08 -27.57 25.28
N ASP A 261 9.36 -27.87 25.49
CA ASP A 261 10.58 -27.66 24.70
C ASP A 261 10.48 -28.09 23.21
N GLU A 262 9.45 -27.65 22.50
CA GLU A 262 9.20 -28.07 21.12
C GLU A 262 10.17 -27.36 20.14
N TRP A 263 10.51 -26.09 20.42
CA TRP A 263 11.43 -25.32 19.56
C TRP A 263 12.90 -25.73 19.73
N ALA A 264 13.29 -26.19 20.93
CA ALA A 264 14.61 -26.80 21.14
C ALA A 264 14.80 -28.07 20.28
N ARG A 265 13.72 -28.81 20.00
CA ARG A 265 13.76 -30.07 19.24
C ARG A 265 13.61 -29.90 17.71
N VAL A 266 12.99 -28.82 17.24
CA VAL A 266 12.81 -28.58 15.79
C VAL A 266 14.12 -28.13 15.13
N GLY A 267 14.92 -27.27 15.81
CA GLY A 267 16.25 -26.89 15.33
C GLY A 267 17.22 -28.07 15.21
N GLN A 268 17.09 -29.08 16.07
CA GLN A 268 17.92 -30.30 16.01
C GLN A 268 17.51 -31.28 14.91
N ARG A 269 16.22 -31.37 14.54
CA ARG A 269 15.77 -32.30 13.49
C ARG A 269 16.19 -31.86 12.08
N GLN A 270 16.14 -30.56 11.78
CA GLN A 270 16.56 -30.09 10.45
C GLN A 270 18.08 -30.12 10.22
N LEU A 271 18.90 -30.07 11.28
CA LEU A 271 20.34 -30.29 11.18
C LEU A 271 20.70 -31.76 10.94
N VAL A 272 20.01 -32.69 11.60
CA VAL A 272 20.30 -34.13 11.47
C VAL A 272 19.83 -34.69 10.12
N ASP A 273 18.71 -34.21 9.58
CA ASP A 273 18.25 -34.60 8.23
C ASP A 273 19.14 -34.00 7.12
N GLY A 274 19.86 -32.90 7.39
CA GLY A 274 20.88 -32.33 6.50
C GLY A 274 22.19 -33.12 6.47
N GLU A 275 22.53 -33.85 7.54
CA GLU A 275 23.75 -34.67 7.61
C GLU A 275 23.54 -36.13 7.14
N ALA A 276 22.30 -36.65 7.20
CA ALA A 276 21.98 -38.00 6.72
C ALA A 276 21.87 -38.11 5.18
N GLY A 277 21.75 -36.99 4.45
CA GLY A 277 21.74 -36.98 2.98
C GLY A 277 23.12 -37.01 2.32
N GLY A 278 24.20 -36.99 3.10
CA GLY A 278 25.57 -36.77 2.61
C GLY A 278 26.48 -38.00 2.51
N PHE A 279 25.99 -39.21 2.78
CA PHE A 279 26.89 -40.38 2.85
C PHE A 279 26.30 -41.66 2.26
N GLU A 280 25.94 -41.66 0.98
CA GLU A 280 25.91 -42.91 0.19
C GLU A 280 25.95 -42.63 -1.31
N ALA A 281 27.14 -42.65 -1.91
CA ALA A 281 27.40 -43.22 -3.25
C ALA A 281 28.87 -42.97 -3.63
N GLY A 282 29.76 -43.81 -3.12
CA GLY A 282 31.18 -43.74 -3.45
C GLY A 282 31.90 -45.07 -3.28
N GLY A 283 31.65 -46.03 -4.18
CA GLY A 283 32.72 -46.92 -4.63
C GLY A 283 32.45 -48.44 -4.63
N ARG A 284 32.35 -48.97 -5.87
CA ARG A 284 33.03 -50.18 -6.40
C ARG A 284 32.60 -51.55 -5.84
N ALA A 285 32.52 -52.65 -6.58
CA ALA A 285 32.96 -53.03 -7.94
C ALA A 285 32.31 -54.37 -8.38
N ALA A 286 32.50 -54.70 -9.67
CA ALA A 286 32.58 -56.05 -10.26
C ALA A 286 31.26 -56.84 -10.35
N GLU A 287 30.94 -57.64 -11.38
CA GLU A 287 31.72 -58.28 -12.44
C GLU A 287 30.74 -58.90 -13.46
N ALA A 288 31.27 -59.21 -14.64
CA ALA A 288 30.86 -60.29 -15.56
C ALA A 288 29.73 -60.09 -16.60
N ARG A 289 30.24 -60.01 -17.85
CA ARG A 289 29.71 -60.43 -19.17
C ARG A 289 28.90 -59.43 -19.99
#